data_AF-A0A510V2B4-F1
#
_entry.id   AF-A0A510V2B4-F1
#
_cell.length_a   1.000
_cell.length_b   1.000
_cell.length_c   1.000
_cell.angle_alpha   90.00
_cell.angle_beta   90.00
_cell.angle_gamma   90.00
#
_symmetry.space_group_name_H-M   'P 1'
#
loop_
_entity.id
_entity.type
_entity.pdbx_description
1 polymer ?
#
loop_
_entity_poly.entity_id
_entity_poly.type
_entity_poly.pdbx_seq_one_letter_code
_entity_poly.pdbx_strand_id
1 'polypeptide(L)'
;MPTAKQLELLAGAANVLRPDWPVQSILTFLTREHARRPFRDLAVALAYVAADAATATPRRLSEHGPWWDAVAQSGGEDPGRTIHFDRCPLPGHGSYPVTNCSACRSELIAVDDSEENAP
;
A
#
# COMPACT_ATOMS: atom_id res chain seq x y z
N MET A 1 -18.04 7.51 -0.50
CA MET A 1 -18.49 6.89 -1.77
C MET A 1 -17.84 7.63 -2.93
N PRO A 2 -17.45 6.94 -4.03
CA PRO A 2 -16.82 7.56 -5.19
C PRO A 2 -17.78 8.49 -5.94
N THR A 3 -17.24 9.53 -6.56
CA THR A 3 -17.96 10.36 -7.53
C THR A 3 -18.07 9.65 -8.88
N ALA A 4 -18.99 10.09 -9.74
CA ALA A 4 -19.10 9.58 -11.11
C ALA A 4 -17.76 9.70 -11.87
N LYS A 5 -17.06 10.84 -11.71
CA LYS A 5 -15.77 11.05 -12.36
C LYS A 5 -14.70 10.08 -11.86
N GLN A 6 -14.71 9.76 -10.57
CA GLN A 6 -13.78 8.77 -10.00
C GLN A 6 -14.03 7.37 -10.57
N LEU A 7 -15.30 6.98 -10.78
CA LEU A 7 -15.63 5.70 -11.41
C LEU A 7 -15.22 5.65 -12.88
N GLU A 8 -15.35 6.76 -13.63
CA GLU A 8 -14.84 6.86 -15.01
C GLU A 8 -13.33 6.68 -15.08
N LEU A 9 -12.60 7.37 -14.21
CA LEU A 9 -11.13 7.27 -14.13
C LEU A 9 -10.71 5.84 -13.80
N LEU A 10 -11.40 5.21 -12.84
CA LEU A 10 -11.11 3.84 -12.42
C LEU A 10 -11.42 2.83 -13.54
N ALA A 11 -12.51 3.00 -14.28
CA ALA A 11 -12.85 2.18 -15.44
C ALA A 11 -11.79 2.31 -16.56
N GLY A 12 -11.30 3.53 -16.80
CA GLY A 12 -10.19 3.77 -17.73
C GLY A 12 -8.91 3.07 -17.29
N ALA A 13 -8.54 3.18 -16.01
CA ALA A 13 -7.36 2.52 -15.46
C ALA A 13 -7.44 0.99 -15.59
N ALA A 14 -8.59 0.39 -15.31
CA ALA A 14 -8.79 -1.05 -15.48
C ALA A 14 -8.73 -1.47 -16.96
N ASN A 15 -9.23 -0.67 -17.89
CA ASN A 15 -9.11 -0.94 -19.32
C ASN A 15 -7.65 -0.87 -19.82
N VAL A 16 -6.80 -0.01 -19.25
CA VAL A 16 -5.36 0.00 -19.57
C VAL A 16 -4.71 -1.33 -19.19
N LEU A 17 -5.09 -1.92 -18.04
CA LEU A 17 -4.62 -3.25 -17.63
C LEU A 17 -5.26 -4.38 -18.44
N ARG A 18 -6.52 -4.20 -18.84
CA ARG A 18 -7.36 -5.17 -19.56
C ARG A 18 -8.06 -4.53 -20.75
N PRO A 19 -7.38 -4.40 -21.90
CA PRO A 19 -7.95 -3.77 -23.08
C PRO A 19 -9.19 -4.48 -23.62
N ASP A 20 -9.33 -5.77 -23.32
CA ASP A 20 -10.48 -6.61 -23.64
C ASP A 20 -11.74 -6.26 -22.83
N TRP A 21 -11.63 -5.46 -21.77
CA TRP A 21 -12.76 -5.00 -20.96
C TRP A 21 -13.16 -3.58 -21.36
N PRO A 22 -14.29 -3.37 -22.06
CA PRO A 22 -14.69 -2.04 -22.50
C PRO A 22 -14.95 -1.11 -21.32
N VAL A 23 -14.40 0.11 -21.38
CA VAL A 23 -14.54 1.14 -20.33
C VAL A 23 -16.00 1.34 -19.93
N GLN A 24 -16.91 1.42 -20.90
CA GLN A 24 -18.33 1.65 -20.64
C GLN A 24 -18.99 0.51 -19.85
N SER A 25 -18.58 -0.74 -20.11
CA SER A 25 -19.07 -1.92 -19.39
C SER A 25 -18.58 -1.92 -17.95
N ILE A 26 -17.30 -1.62 -17.73
CA ILE A 26 -16.72 -1.51 -16.38
C ILE A 26 -17.41 -0.38 -15.61
N LEU A 27 -17.56 0.80 -16.21
CA LEU A 27 -18.22 1.96 -15.58
C LEU A 27 -19.65 1.64 -15.18
N THR A 28 -20.41 1.01 -16.07
CA THR A 28 -21.81 0.61 -15.79
C THR A 28 -21.87 -0.38 -14.65
N PHE A 29 -20.99 -1.38 -14.65
CA PHE A 29 -20.87 -2.37 -13.58
C PHE A 29 -20.55 -1.72 -12.22
N LEU A 30 -19.51 -0.88 -12.17
CA LEU A 30 -19.10 -0.20 -10.94
C LEU A 30 -20.19 0.72 -10.40
N THR A 31 -20.87 1.46 -11.28
CA THR A 31 -21.95 2.39 -10.90
C THR A 31 -23.14 1.63 -10.32
N ARG A 32 -23.50 0.47 -10.89
CA ARG A 32 -24.67 -0.30 -10.45
C ARG A 32 -24.40 -1.12 -9.20
N GLU A 33 -23.28 -1.84 -9.15
CA GLU A 33 -23.04 -2.86 -8.12
C GLU A 33 -22.13 -2.36 -6.99
N HIS A 34 -21.32 -1.32 -7.23
CA HIS A 34 -20.22 -0.97 -6.34
C HIS A 34 -20.16 0.51 -5.92
N ALA A 35 -21.07 1.36 -6.39
CA ALA A 35 -21.07 2.80 -6.07
C ALA A 35 -21.15 3.12 -4.56
N ARG A 36 -21.60 2.18 -3.73
CA ARG A 36 -21.68 2.34 -2.27
C ARG A 36 -20.36 2.06 -1.54
N ARG A 37 -19.37 1.47 -2.20
CA ARG A 37 -18.08 1.17 -1.57
C ARG A 37 -17.17 2.40 -1.53
N PRO A 38 -16.19 2.47 -0.63
CA PRO A 38 -15.17 3.51 -0.67
C PRO A 38 -14.36 3.46 -1.97
N PHE A 39 -13.98 4.62 -2.51
CA PHE A 39 -13.23 4.70 -3.77
C PHE A 39 -11.90 3.93 -3.71
N ARG A 40 -11.19 4.09 -2.59
CA ARG A 40 -9.91 3.44 -2.33
C ARG A 40 -10.00 1.91 -2.41
N ASP A 41 -11.01 1.36 -1.75
CA ASP A 41 -11.25 -0.09 -1.70
C ASP A 41 -11.53 -0.64 -3.09
N LEU A 42 -12.32 0.09 -3.88
CA LEU A 42 -12.57 -0.25 -5.28
C LEU A 42 -11.31 -0.18 -6.13
N ALA A 43 -10.46 0.82 -5.93
CA ALA A 43 -9.22 0.96 -6.67
C ALA A 43 -8.28 -0.22 -6.43
N VAL A 44 -8.07 -0.60 -5.16
CA VAL A 44 -7.23 -1.76 -4.79
C VAL A 44 -7.83 -3.06 -5.34
N ALA A 45 -9.11 -3.31 -5.07
CA ALA A 45 -9.74 -4.56 -5.46
C ALA A 45 -9.83 -4.72 -6.99
N LEU A 46 -10.19 -3.66 -7.72
CA LEU A 46 -10.27 -3.72 -9.18
C LEU A 46 -8.89 -3.88 -9.82
N ALA A 47 -7.85 -3.20 -9.30
CA ALA A 47 -6.49 -3.37 -9.78
C ALA A 47 -6.00 -4.80 -9.59
N TYR A 48 -6.28 -5.40 -8.42
CA TYR A 48 -5.97 -6.81 -8.16
C TYR A 48 -6.67 -7.72 -9.18
N VAL A 49 -7.98 -7.57 -9.34
CA VAL A 49 -8.80 -8.42 -10.24
C VAL A 49 -8.38 -8.26 -11.70
N ALA A 50 -8.02 -7.04 -12.13
CA ALA A 50 -7.56 -6.75 -13.49
C ALA A 50 -6.16 -7.32 -13.76
N ALA A 51 -5.27 -7.34 -12.76
CA ALA A 51 -3.92 -7.88 -12.87
C ALA A 51 -3.86 -9.42 -12.84
N ASP A 52 -4.91 -10.09 -12.33
CA ASP A 52 -5.00 -11.54 -12.36
C ASP A 52 -5.37 -12.05 -13.76
N ALA A 53 -4.42 -12.73 -14.41
CA ALA A 53 -4.58 -13.31 -15.74
C ALA A 53 -5.66 -14.41 -15.81
N ALA A 54 -6.00 -15.05 -14.68
CA ALA A 54 -7.07 -16.04 -14.63
C ALA A 54 -8.47 -15.39 -14.63
N THR A 55 -8.57 -14.09 -14.40
CA THR A 55 -9.85 -13.38 -14.42
C THR A 55 -10.31 -13.14 -15.86
N ALA A 56 -11.45 -13.69 -16.24
CA ALA A 56 -12.04 -13.39 -17.55
C ALA A 56 -12.84 -12.08 -17.58
N THR A 57 -13.43 -11.69 -16.45
CA THR A 57 -14.44 -10.61 -16.40
C THR A 57 -14.32 -9.75 -15.13
N PRO A 58 -14.61 -8.43 -15.21
CA PRO A 58 -14.65 -7.55 -14.05
C PRO A 58 -15.72 -7.96 -13.03
N ARG A 59 -16.73 -8.77 -13.44
CA ARG A 59 -17.81 -9.25 -12.55
C ARG A 59 -17.30 -10.09 -11.39
N ARG A 60 -16.10 -10.66 -11.51
CA ARG A 60 -15.42 -11.39 -10.42
C ARG A 60 -15.30 -10.52 -9.16
N LEU A 61 -15.21 -9.20 -9.31
CA LEU A 61 -15.19 -8.24 -8.19
C LEU A 61 -16.39 -8.41 -7.23
N SER A 62 -17.56 -8.84 -7.71
CA SER A 62 -18.75 -9.06 -6.87
C SER A 62 -18.64 -10.28 -5.95
N GLU A 63 -17.69 -11.18 -6.20
CA GLU A 63 -17.46 -12.36 -5.37
C GLU A 63 -16.69 -12.00 -4.08
N HIS A 64 -16.82 -12.85 -3.07
CA HIS A 64 -15.97 -12.80 -1.88
C HIS A 64 -14.63 -13.47 -2.19
N GLY A 65 -13.64 -12.68 -2.62
CA GLY A 65 -12.31 -13.18 -2.95
C GLY A 65 -11.15 -12.40 -2.32
N PRO A 66 -9.91 -12.86 -2.54
CA PRO A 66 -8.70 -12.35 -1.86
C PRO A 66 -8.41 -10.87 -2.13
N TRP A 67 -8.94 -10.30 -3.21
CA TRP A 67 -8.84 -8.87 -3.50
C TRP A 67 -9.54 -8.00 -2.43
N TRP A 68 -10.54 -8.52 -1.71
CA TRP A 68 -11.16 -7.82 -0.59
C TRP A 68 -10.32 -7.91 0.69
N ASP A 69 -9.55 -8.98 0.88
CA ASP A 69 -8.59 -9.06 1.99
C ASP A 69 -7.42 -8.08 1.78
N ALA A 70 -6.98 -7.92 0.52
CA ALA A 70 -5.97 -6.94 0.15
C ALA A 70 -6.39 -5.49 0.46
N VAL A 71 -7.68 -5.18 0.35
CA VAL A 71 -8.24 -3.88 0.76
C VAL A 71 -8.06 -3.65 2.26
N ALA A 72 -8.38 -4.65 3.09
CA ALA A 72 -8.23 -4.56 4.54
C ALA A 72 -6.77 -4.31 4.94
N GLN A 73 -5.84 -5.04 4.30
CA GLN A 73 -4.39 -4.86 4.51
C GLN A 73 -3.90 -3.49 4.02
N SER A 74 -4.47 -2.98 2.94
CA SER A 74 -4.16 -1.64 2.45
C SER A 74 -4.60 -0.60 3.49
N GLY A 75 -5.78 -0.77 4.11
CA GLY A 75 -6.40 0.11 5.12
C GLY A 75 -5.68 0.27 6.45
N GLY A 76 -4.78 -0.65 6.78
CA GLY A 76 -4.13 -0.65 8.07
C GLY A 76 -2.91 0.27 8.12
N GLU A 77 -3.07 1.44 8.73
CA GLU A 77 -2.18 1.74 9.84
C GLU A 77 -2.53 0.70 10.91
N ASP A 78 -1.88 -0.46 10.84
CA ASP A 78 -2.06 -1.53 11.80
C ASP A 78 -1.31 -1.11 13.07
N PRO A 79 -2.00 -0.69 14.15
CA PRO A 79 -1.34 -0.27 15.38
C PRO A 79 -0.58 -1.42 16.04
N GLY A 80 -0.76 -2.67 15.57
CA GLY A 80 -0.06 -3.86 15.98
C GLY A 80 1.05 -4.32 15.03
N ARG A 81 1.27 -3.66 13.87
CA ARG A 81 2.36 -4.02 12.96
C ARG A 81 3.68 -3.64 13.60
N THR A 82 4.23 -4.60 14.33
CA THR A 82 5.55 -4.45 14.94
C THR A 82 6.55 -4.46 13.79
N ILE A 83 7.18 -3.33 13.52
CA ILE A 83 8.31 -3.28 12.59
C ILE A 83 9.44 -4.06 13.27
N HIS A 84 9.61 -5.31 12.87
CA HIS A 84 10.75 -6.11 13.31
C HIS A 84 11.98 -5.65 12.55
N PHE A 85 12.94 -5.10 13.27
CA PHE A 85 14.27 -4.79 12.77
C PHE A 85 15.30 -5.46 13.69
N ASP A 86 16.41 -5.88 13.10
CA ASP A 86 17.56 -6.34 13.87
C ASP A 86 18.09 -5.18 14.72
N ARG A 87 18.21 -5.40 16.03
CA ARG A 87 18.65 -4.38 16.99
C ARG A 87 20.17 -4.23 16.92
N CYS A 88 20.67 -3.02 17.14
CA CYS A 88 22.10 -2.78 17.27
C CYS A 88 22.68 -3.66 18.41
N PRO A 89 23.78 -4.40 18.18
CA PRO A 89 24.34 -5.33 19.17
C PRO A 89 25.14 -4.62 20.27
N LEU A 90 25.40 -3.31 20.16
CA LEU A 90 26.17 -2.57 21.14
C LEU A 90 25.37 -2.37 22.45
N PRO A 91 26.04 -2.48 23.63
CA PRO A 91 25.40 -2.21 24.91
C PRO A 91 24.78 -0.81 24.95
N GLY A 92 23.51 -0.70 25.36
CA GLY A 92 22.78 0.57 25.40
C GLY A 92 22.17 1.03 24.07
N HIS A 93 22.44 0.34 22.95
CA HIS A 93 21.94 0.71 21.62
C HIS A 93 20.73 -0.12 21.16
N GLY A 94 20.26 -1.06 21.98
CA GLY A 94 19.26 -2.06 21.62
C GLY A 94 17.85 -1.54 21.25
N SER A 95 17.60 -0.23 21.36
CA SER A 95 16.35 0.41 20.91
C SER A 95 16.42 0.85 19.44
N TYR A 96 17.60 0.78 18.80
CA TYR A 96 17.84 1.29 17.46
C TYR A 96 18.14 0.16 16.46
N PRO A 97 17.80 0.34 15.17
CA PRO A 97 18.10 -0.64 14.14
C PRO A 97 19.60 -0.73 13.84
N VAL A 98 20.09 -1.95 13.57
CA VAL A 98 21.49 -2.21 13.20
C VAL A 98 21.91 -1.44 11.94
N THR A 99 20.98 -1.24 11.00
CA THR A 99 21.23 -0.56 9.73
C THR A 99 21.39 0.96 9.89
N ASN A 100 20.90 1.55 10.97
CA ASN A 100 20.83 3.00 11.13
C ASN A 100 20.79 3.43 12.60
N CYS A 101 21.71 2.90 13.43
CA CYS A 101 21.72 3.16 14.86
C CYS A 101 22.01 4.65 15.14
N SER A 102 21.08 5.36 15.78
CA SER A 102 21.28 6.77 16.11
C SER A 102 22.26 6.96 17.26
N ALA A 103 22.34 6.02 18.21
CA ALA A 103 23.33 6.08 19.30
C ALA A 103 24.77 5.98 18.76
N CYS A 104 25.08 5.01 17.89
CA CYS A 104 26.39 4.95 17.21
C CYS A 104 26.73 6.27 16.52
N ARG A 105 25.76 6.88 15.83
CA ARG A 105 25.99 8.12 15.09
C ARG A 105 26.25 9.29 16.01
N SER A 106 25.50 9.41 17.10
CA SER A 106 25.71 10.45 18.11
C SER A 106 27.09 10.31 18.76
N GLU A 107 27.53 9.09 19.05
CA GLU A 107 28.86 8.83 19.59
C GLU A 107 29.98 9.19 18.60
N LEU A 108 29.82 8.85 17.32
CA LEU A 108 30.79 9.23 16.27
C LEU A 108 30.92 10.77 16.16
N ILE A 109 29.80 11.49 16.22
CA ILE A 109 29.80 12.96 16.20
C ILE A 109 30.47 13.53 17.45
N ALA A 110 30.20 12.95 18.62
CA ALA A 110 30.80 13.41 19.87
C ALA A 110 32.32 13.18 19.93
N VAL A 111 32.83 12.11 19.30
CA VAL A 111 34.27 11.88 19.15
C VAL A 111 34.89 12.94 18.23
N ASP A 112 34.29 13.20 17.09
CA ASP A 112 34.74 14.21 16.11
C ASP A 112 34.85 15.62 16.76
N ASP A 113 33.81 16.05 17.49
CA ASP A 113 33.78 17.32 18.22
C ASP A 113 34.87 17.42 19.32
N SER A 114 35.25 16.28 19.90
CA SER A 114 36.28 16.21 20.94
C SER A 114 37.70 16.20 20.41
N GLU A 115 37.92 15.69 19.19
CA GLU A 115 39.20 15.74 18.49
C GLU A 115 39.48 17.12 17.90
N GLU A 116 38.45 17.86 17.44
CA GLU A 116 38.60 19.23 16.94
C GLU A 116 38.89 20.26 18.06
N ASN A 117 38.49 19.98 19.30
CA ASN A 117 38.67 20.89 20.46
C ASN A 117 39.79 20.50 21.44
N ALA A 118 40.72 19.61 21.05
CA ALA A 118 41.89 19.31 21.87
C ALA A 118 42.94 20.45 21.77
N PRO A 119 43.52 20.95 22.89
CA PRO A 119 44.47 22.08 22.91
C PRO A 119 45.86 21.76 22.35
#